data_AF-A0A1H9Q0W3-F1
#
_entry.id   AF-A0A1H9Q0W3-F1
#
_cell.length_a   1.000
_cell.length_b   1.000
_cell.length_c   1.000
_cell.angle_alpha   90.00
_cell.angle_beta   90.00
_cell.angle_gamma   90.00
#
_symmetry.space_group_name_H-M   'P 1'
#
loop_
_entity.id
_entity.type
_entity.pdbx_description
1 polymer ?
#
loop_
_entity_poly.entity_id
_entity_poly.type
_entity_poly.pdbx_seq_one_letter_code
_entity_poly.pdbx_strand_id
1 'polypeptide(L)'
;MENQLLNFIETYRENIVIDSSNIFELEFNIALQEIKSIDFPEKSSDIDYSLLYRGSSVDETSVQDFIEKYEERLHFDTSDEKITIFITIKKAQLNFFSFTNFYVFSDVTNFIKCVNNLEIVSCEHKLIVLIIDDHIKFESEFIKIISSDFDNTNYSSLICNNAFEKYTTLNTLFKDRTLKNFLEYPLSWIDMSNGLDAFNVRSIQTFLSIVCNKILDTDHSSFLIRGYKTVCLSIENEPRISRDTVFSIEKLTNFIIDDKRIQDKLLILRNTMTLFLNSDENISGLDKSMKEIEMNVEYNFNTYIQDKIQLFFDQKNKLLLEFIATARKLEEQTNSIISQFRTVVLSLLGTIFLSLMNNITSAKTSAIVNIVLLSYLIFYVVNFFLVLNHKEEVNAILSSLRKYTKEISIDGKNNSFEELKKDYLDYPLSLYNCYRKWVIRFLLLLIVVFLSLFISNRIIELSFLKNFIKFIIGY
;
A
#
# COMPACT_ATOMS: atom_id res chain seq x y z
N MET A 1 -41.88 23.33 -25.19
CA MET A 1 -41.10 24.29 -24.39
C MET A 1 -39.63 23.91 -24.34
N GLU A 2 -39.25 22.74 -23.82
CA GLU A 2 -37.83 22.32 -23.68
C GLU A 2 -37.07 22.25 -25.02
N ASN A 3 -37.62 21.59 -26.05
CA ASN A 3 -36.98 21.57 -27.38
C ASN A 3 -36.93 22.96 -28.05
N GLN A 4 -37.86 23.86 -27.73
CA GLN A 4 -37.85 25.23 -28.29
C GLN A 4 -36.77 26.08 -27.62
N LEU A 5 -36.56 25.91 -26.31
CA LEU A 5 -35.50 26.60 -25.57
C LEU A 5 -34.11 26.11 -26.00
N LEU A 6 -33.93 24.80 -26.22
CA LEU A 6 -32.67 24.27 -26.76
C LEU A 6 -32.39 24.84 -28.15
N ASN A 7 -33.37 24.78 -29.05
CA ASN A 7 -33.24 25.34 -30.40
C ASN A 7 -32.92 26.85 -30.35
N PHE A 8 -33.50 27.59 -29.41
CA PHE A 8 -33.19 29.00 -29.19
C PHE A 8 -31.73 29.21 -28.78
N ILE A 9 -31.23 28.43 -27.80
CA ILE A 9 -29.84 28.51 -27.34
C ILE A 9 -28.88 28.08 -28.47
N GLU A 10 -29.21 27.03 -29.24
CA GLU A 10 -28.45 26.59 -30.41
C GLU A 10 -28.36 27.68 -31.47
N THR A 11 -29.48 28.34 -31.78
CA THR A 11 -29.57 29.39 -32.80
C THR A 11 -28.77 30.62 -32.41
N TYR A 12 -28.81 31.02 -31.14
CA TYR A 12 -28.17 32.24 -30.62
C TYR A 12 -26.96 31.97 -29.73
N ARG A 13 -26.26 30.86 -29.97
CA ARG A 13 -25.10 30.43 -29.17
C ARG A 13 -23.97 31.47 -29.09
N GLU A 14 -23.77 32.23 -30.16
CA GLU A 14 -22.71 33.26 -30.24
C GLU A 14 -22.96 34.42 -29.27
N ASN A 15 -24.19 34.54 -28.78
CA ASN A 15 -24.60 35.55 -27.81
C ASN A 15 -24.39 35.08 -26.36
N ILE A 16 -23.95 33.84 -26.10
CA ILE A 16 -23.68 33.36 -24.74
C ILE A 16 -22.43 34.06 -24.19
N VAL A 17 -22.63 34.88 -23.16
CA VAL A 17 -21.57 35.62 -22.46
C VAL A 17 -21.15 34.97 -21.15
N ILE A 18 -22.06 34.23 -20.51
CA ILE A 18 -21.76 33.44 -19.31
C ILE A 18 -22.27 32.01 -19.52
N ASP A 19 -21.36 31.06 -19.38
CA ASP A 19 -21.65 29.63 -19.36
C ASP A 19 -21.11 29.01 -18.07
N SER A 20 -22.01 28.73 -17.12
CA SER A 20 -21.67 28.11 -15.83
C SER A 20 -22.42 26.79 -15.64
N SER A 21 -22.15 26.03 -14.58
CA SER A 21 -22.84 24.76 -14.33
C SER A 21 -24.37 24.88 -14.23
N ASN A 22 -24.89 26.04 -13.80
CA ASN A 22 -26.30 26.22 -13.47
C ASN A 22 -27.03 27.24 -14.36
N ILE A 23 -26.31 28.15 -15.02
CA ILE A 23 -26.92 29.22 -15.83
C ILE A 23 -26.22 29.41 -17.17
N PHE A 24 -27.03 29.76 -18.18
CA PHE A 24 -26.58 30.48 -19.37
C PHE A 24 -27.00 31.94 -19.27
N GLU A 25 -26.13 32.87 -19.65
CA GLU A 25 -26.50 34.26 -19.87
C GLU A 25 -26.21 34.63 -21.32
N LEU A 26 -27.24 35.08 -22.04
CA LEU A 26 -27.13 35.54 -23.41
C LEU A 26 -27.26 37.06 -23.47
N GLU A 27 -26.36 37.71 -24.19
CA GLU A 27 -26.37 39.15 -24.44
C GLU A 27 -26.74 39.45 -25.90
N PHE A 28 -27.85 40.16 -26.09
CA PHE A 28 -28.29 40.65 -27.39
C PHE A 28 -28.13 42.16 -27.44
N ASN A 29 -27.29 42.65 -28.34
CA ASN A 29 -27.15 44.09 -28.61
C ASN A 29 -27.74 44.39 -29.99
N ILE A 30 -29.04 44.70 -30.02
CA ILE A 30 -29.84 44.78 -31.24
C ILE A 30 -30.42 46.17 -31.45
N ALA A 31 -30.61 46.55 -32.71
CA ALA A 31 -31.35 47.75 -33.06
C ALA A 31 -32.83 47.56 -32.71
N LEU A 32 -33.50 48.62 -32.28
CA LEU A 32 -34.92 48.56 -31.90
C LEU A 32 -35.82 48.07 -33.05
N GLN A 33 -35.47 48.36 -34.30
CA GLN A 33 -36.18 47.85 -35.48
C GLN A 33 -36.10 46.33 -35.66
N GLU A 34 -35.06 45.70 -35.09
CA GLU A 34 -34.80 44.26 -35.21
C GLU A 34 -35.36 43.46 -34.02
N ILE A 35 -35.88 44.12 -32.98
CA ILE A 35 -36.34 43.46 -31.75
C ILE A 35 -37.46 42.43 -32.00
N LYS A 36 -38.31 42.67 -33.00
CA LYS A 36 -39.41 41.77 -33.38
C LYS A 36 -38.97 40.60 -34.28
N SER A 37 -37.73 40.61 -34.76
CA SER A 37 -37.19 39.56 -35.62
C SER A 37 -36.72 38.33 -34.85
N ILE A 38 -36.52 38.46 -33.54
CA ILE A 38 -36.09 37.40 -32.64
C ILE A 38 -37.29 36.94 -31.81
N ASP A 39 -37.59 35.65 -31.85
CA ASP A 39 -38.61 35.02 -31.02
C ASP A 39 -38.02 34.72 -29.63
N PHE A 40 -38.11 35.69 -28.72
CA PHE A 40 -37.57 35.58 -27.37
C PHE A 40 -38.43 34.65 -26.49
N PRO A 41 -37.81 33.78 -25.66
CA PRO A 41 -38.57 32.87 -24.80
C PRO A 41 -39.40 33.63 -23.74
N GLU A 42 -40.58 33.16 -23.40
CA GLU A 42 -41.39 33.83 -22.38
C GLU A 42 -40.71 33.81 -20.99
N LYS A 43 -40.89 34.88 -20.21
CA LYS A 43 -40.40 34.96 -18.83
C LYS A 43 -41.02 33.85 -17.99
N SER A 44 -40.20 33.17 -17.21
CA SER A 44 -40.66 32.12 -16.28
C SER A 44 -39.83 32.14 -15.00
N SER A 45 -40.09 31.21 -14.06
CA SER A 45 -39.22 31.01 -12.88
C SER A 45 -37.76 30.73 -13.22
N ASP A 46 -37.50 30.29 -14.45
CA ASP A 46 -36.24 29.75 -14.90
C ASP A 46 -35.62 30.57 -16.04
N ILE A 47 -36.33 31.60 -16.53
CA ILE A 47 -35.86 32.53 -17.56
C ILE A 47 -36.10 33.95 -17.05
N ASP A 48 -35.00 34.62 -16.71
CA ASP A 48 -34.99 36.00 -16.25
C ASP A 48 -34.47 36.93 -17.34
N TYR A 49 -35.00 38.15 -17.34
CA TYR A 49 -34.66 39.21 -18.30
C TYR A 49 -34.09 40.41 -17.56
N SER A 50 -33.06 41.02 -18.13
CA SER A 50 -32.69 42.40 -17.80
C SER A 50 -32.43 43.20 -19.08
N LEU A 51 -33.06 44.37 -19.17
CA LEU A 51 -33.00 45.22 -20.35
C LEU A 51 -32.26 46.51 -20.01
N LEU A 52 -31.34 46.92 -20.88
CA LEU A 52 -30.65 48.20 -20.80
C LEU A 52 -30.96 49.02 -22.06
N TYR A 53 -31.61 50.16 -21.86
CA TYR A 53 -31.91 51.11 -22.92
C TYR A 53 -31.31 52.48 -22.58
N ARG A 54 -30.53 53.03 -23.52
CA ARG A 54 -29.75 54.28 -23.31
C ARG A 54 -28.90 54.27 -22.04
N GLY A 55 -28.35 53.12 -21.67
CA GLY A 55 -27.49 52.94 -20.49
C GLY A 55 -28.23 52.94 -19.15
N SER A 56 -29.56 52.92 -19.15
CA SER A 56 -30.37 52.77 -17.93
C SER A 56 -31.11 51.44 -17.94
N SER A 57 -31.19 50.80 -16.78
CA SER A 57 -32.01 49.60 -16.60
C SER A 57 -33.48 49.94 -16.75
N VAL A 58 -34.18 49.12 -17.51
CA VAL A 58 -35.62 49.27 -17.73
C VAL A 58 -36.34 48.20 -16.90
N ASP A 59 -37.37 48.60 -16.15
CA ASP A 59 -38.03 47.77 -15.13
C ASP A 59 -38.99 46.71 -15.71
N GLU A 60 -38.98 46.48 -17.02
CA GLU A 60 -39.89 45.54 -17.67
C GLU A 60 -39.51 44.08 -17.42
N THR A 61 -40.55 43.26 -17.31
CA THR A 61 -40.42 41.87 -16.92
C THR A 61 -40.10 40.92 -18.07
N SER A 62 -40.35 41.33 -19.32
CA SER A 62 -40.06 40.60 -20.54
C SER A 62 -39.81 41.54 -21.72
N VAL A 63 -39.26 41.01 -22.82
CA VAL A 63 -39.08 41.78 -24.08
C VAL A 63 -40.42 42.21 -24.66
N GLN A 64 -41.46 41.38 -24.55
CA GLN A 64 -42.80 41.69 -25.02
C GLN A 64 -43.42 42.87 -24.26
N ASP A 65 -43.25 42.92 -22.93
CA ASP A 65 -43.69 44.05 -22.10
C ASP A 65 -42.99 45.36 -22.50
N PHE A 66 -41.71 45.29 -22.85
CA PHE A 66 -40.95 46.43 -23.35
C PHE A 66 -41.49 46.90 -24.70
N ILE A 67 -41.77 45.98 -25.63
CA ILE A 67 -42.34 46.33 -26.94
C ILE A 67 -43.69 47.03 -26.72
N GLU A 68 -44.63 46.40 -26.00
CA GLU A 68 -45.97 46.94 -25.79
C GLU A 68 -45.99 48.32 -25.12
N LYS A 69 -45.06 48.57 -24.19
CA LYS A 69 -45.00 49.83 -23.43
C LYS A 69 -44.35 50.98 -24.19
N TYR A 70 -43.41 50.69 -25.09
CA TYR A 70 -42.62 51.72 -25.77
C TYR A 70 -42.85 51.82 -27.29
N GLU A 71 -43.64 50.92 -27.88
CA GLU A 71 -43.95 50.91 -29.32
C GLU A 71 -44.58 52.23 -29.79
N GLU A 72 -45.53 52.77 -29.02
CA GLU A 72 -46.18 54.05 -29.34
C GLU A 72 -45.25 55.26 -29.20
N ARG A 73 -44.16 55.16 -28.43
CA ARG A 73 -43.28 56.29 -28.08
C ARG A 73 -41.98 56.32 -28.88
N LEU A 74 -41.45 55.16 -29.26
CA LEU A 74 -40.10 55.02 -29.81
C LEU A 74 -40.09 54.76 -31.32
N HIS A 75 -41.25 54.57 -31.97
CA HIS A 75 -41.37 54.31 -33.41
C HIS A 75 -40.33 53.28 -33.89
N PHE A 76 -40.40 52.08 -33.31
CA PHE A 76 -39.40 51.01 -33.47
C PHE A 76 -39.01 50.74 -34.93
N ASP A 77 -39.95 50.83 -35.87
CA ASP A 77 -39.73 50.56 -37.29
C ASP A 77 -38.77 51.53 -38.01
N THR A 78 -38.35 52.61 -37.35
CA THR A 78 -37.48 53.66 -37.93
C THR A 78 -36.31 54.08 -37.04
N SER A 79 -36.15 53.45 -35.88
CA SER A 79 -35.17 53.86 -34.87
C SER A 79 -33.90 53.01 -34.94
N ASP A 80 -32.76 53.66 -35.20
CA ASP A 80 -31.41 53.06 -35.13
C ASP A 80 -30.89 52.92 -33.68
N GLU A 81 -31.69 53.28 -32.68
CA GLU A 81 -31.29 53.15 -31.29
C GLU A 81 -31.16 51.68 -30.91
N LYS A 82 -30.21 51.41 -30.01
CA LYS A 82 -29.88 50.05 -29.58
C LYS A 82 -30.42 49.77 -28.18
N ILE A 83 -30.80 48.52 -27.98
CA ILE A 83 -31.14 47.95 -26.68
C ILE A 83 -30.21 46.77 -26.43
N THR A 84 -29.72 46.67 -25.19
CA THR A 84 -29.02 45.46 -24.73
C THR A 84 -29.99 44.64 -23.90
N ILE A 85 -30.19 43.39 -24.29
CA ILE A 85 -31.07 42.43 -23.62
C ILE A 85 -30.20 41.33 -23.06
N PHE A 86 -30.21 41.15 -21.74
CA PHE A 86 -29.63 39.98 -21.09
C PHE A 86 -30.73 38.98 -20.76
N ILE A 87 -30.51 37.73 -21.15
CA ILE A 87 -31.40 36.62 -20.86
C ILE A 87 -30.64 35.62 -20.01
N THR A 88 -31.07 35.42 -18.77
CA THR A 88 -30.50 34.43 -17.87
C THR A 88 -31.40 33.19 -17.85
N ILE A 89 -30.87 32.07 -18.33
CA ILE A 89 -31.58 30.78 -18.41
C ILE A 89 -30.99 29.83 -17.35
N LYS A 90 -31.83 29.33 -16.44
CA LYS A 90 -31.46 28.29 -15.47
C LYS A 90 -31.46 26.92 -16.14
N LYS A 91 -30.32 26.24 -16.11
CA LYS A 91 -30.10 24.94 -16.78
C LYS A 91 -30.87 23.78 -16.16
N ALA A 92 -31.45 23.94 -14.97
CA ALA A 92 -32.24 22.90 -14.30
C ALA A 92 -33.42 22.38 -15.15
N GLN A 93 -33.98 23.24 -16.03
CA GLN A 93 -35.07 22.89 -16.95
C GLN A 93 -34.57 22.31 -18.28
N LEU A 94 -33.27 22.37 -18.57
CA LEU A 94 -32.65 21.74 -19.74
C LEU A 94 -32.34 20.26 -19.48
N ASN A 95 -32.90 19.65 -18.44
CA ASN A 95 -32.80 18.21 -18.18
C ASN A 95 -33.68 17.43 -19.17
N PHE A 96 -33.27 17.39 -20.43
CA PHE A 96 -33.92 16.60 -21.49
C PHE A 96 -34.03 15.11 -21.16
N PHE A 97 -33.19 14.66 -20.21
CA PHE A 97 -33.10 13.28 -19.78
C PHE A 97 -33.12 13.20 -18.26
N SER A 98 -33.77 12.17 -17.73
CA SER A 98 -33.79 11.84 -16.30
C SER A 98 -32.50 11.16 -15.83
N PHE A 99 -31.35 11.74 -16.18
CA PHE A 99 -30.05 11.27 -15.70
C PHE A 99 -29.68 11.94 -14.37
N THR A 100 -29.06 11.17 -13.48
CA THR A 100 -28.71 11.62 -12.12
C THR A 100 -27.65 12.72 -12.12
N ASN A 101 -26.62 12.62 -12.97
CA ASN A 101 -25.54 13.60 -13.10
C ASN A 101 -25.55 14.16 -14.53
N PHE A 102 -26.42 15.13 -14.82
CA PHE A 102 -26.56 15.72 -16.15
C PHE A 102 -26.21 17.20 -16.15
N TYR A 103 -25.42 17.64 -17.14
CA TYR A 103 -25.07 19.04 -17.33
C TYR A 103 -25.06 19.41 -18.82
N VAL A 104 -25.31 20.68 -19.10
CA VAL A 104 -25.31 21.23 -20.47
C VAL A 104 -24.29 22.36 -20.53
N PHE A 105 -23.48 22.43 -21.59
CA PHE A 105 -22.54 23.53 -21.84
C PHE A 105 -22.57 23.94 -23.32
N SER A 106 -22.18 25.18 -23.61
CA SER A 106 -22.06 25.66 -24.99
C SER A 106 -20.98 24.87 -25.74
N ASP A 107 -19.82 24.73 -25.11
CA ASP A 107 -18.61 24.13 -25.67
C ASP A 107 -17.80 23.37 -24.62
N VAL A 108 -16.84 22.57 -25.08
CA VAL A 108 -15.96 21.77 -24.20
C VAL A 108 -15.05 22.64 -23.33
N THR A 109 -14.68 23.83 -23.79
CA THR A 109 -13.79 24.73 -23.05
C THR A 109 -14.46 25.22 -21.77
N ASN A 110 -15.73 25.62 -21.85
CA ASN A 110 -16.53 26.05 -20.70
C ASN A 110 -16.83 24.89 -19.75
N PHE A 111 -17.08 23.70 -20.28
CA PHE A 111 -17.19 22.49 -19.47
C PHE A 111 -15.91 22.24 -18.64
N ILE A 112 -14.73 22.27 -19.28
CA ILE A 112 -13.45 22.04 -18.60
C ILE A 112 -13.18 23.11 -17.52
N LYS A 113 -13.51 24.38 -17.77
CA LYS A 113 -13.39 25.45 -16.76
C LYS A 113 -14.29 25.21 -15.55
N CYS A 114 -15.50 24.69 -15.76
CA CYS A 114 -16.48 24.49 -14.70
C CYS A 114 -16.33 23.14 -13.97
N VAL A 115 -15.58 22.19 -14.53
CA VAL A 115 -15.62 20.79 -14.07
C VAL A 115 -15.26 20.60 -12.59
N ASN A 116 -14.34 21.40 -12.06
CA ASN A 116 -13.91 21.35 -10.65
C ASN A 116 -15.03 21.72 -9.67
N ASN A 117 -16.02 22.46 -10.14
CA ASN A 117 -17.13 23.00 -9.34
C ASN A 117 -18.44 22.25 -9.56
N LEU A 118 -18.42 21.14 -10.32
CA LEU A 118 -19.60 20.31 -10.54
C LEU A 118 -19.95 19.49 -9.30
N GLU A 119 -21.23 19.47 -8.95
CA GLU A 119 -21.77 18.69 -7.85
C GLU A 119 -22.22 17.32 -8.36
N ILE A 120 -21.43 16.29 -8.07
CA ILE A 120 -21.81 14.91 -8.41
C ILE A 120 -22.82 14.39 -7.40
N VAL A 121 -24.06 14.21 -7.84
CA VAL A 121 -25.19 13.74 -7.01
C VAL A 121 -25.03 12.28 -6.61
N SER A 122 -24.55 11.43 -7.54
CA SER A 122 -24.28 10.00 -7.26
C SER A 122 -22.97 9.54 -7.88
N CYS A 123 -22.08 8.96 -7.08
CA CYS A 123 -20.82 8.38 -7.57
C CYS A 123 -20.99 7.04 -8.30
N GLU A 124 -22.17 6.43 -8.27
CA GLU A 124 -22.49 5.17 -8.98
C GLU A 124 -22.98 5.41 -10.42
N HIS A 125 -23.35 6.66 -10.72
CA HIS A 125 -23.86 7.06 -12.02
C HIS A 125 -22.82 7.87 -12.80
N LYS A 126 -22.75 7.64 -14.12
CA LYS A 126 -21.90 8.39 -15.03
C LYS A 126 -22.32 9.86 -15.07
N LEU A 127 -21.35 10.75 -15.28
CA LEU A 127 -21.59 12.13 -15.68
C LEU A 127 -21.96 12.16 -17.16
N ILE A 128 -23.14 12.68 -17.49
CA ILE A 128 -23.59 12.90 -18.85
C ILE A 128 -23.52 14.40 -19.14
N VAL A 129 -22.81 14.79 -20.19
CA VAL A 129 -22.66 16.19 -20.58
C VAL A 129 -23.17 16.39 -22.01
N LEU A 130 -24.11 17.31 -22.17
CA LEU A 130 -24.54 17.77 -23.49
C LEU A 130 -23.72 18.99 -23.90
N ILE A 131 -23.04 18.91 -25.04
CA ILE A 131 -22.34 20.03 -25.65
C ILE A 131 -23.12 20.48 -26.88
N ILE A 132 -23.42 21.78 -26.95
CA ILE A 132 -24.30 22.36 -27.95
C ILE A 132 -23.56 22.62 -29.27
N ASP A 133 -22.35 23.17 -29.22
CA ASP A 133 -21.61 23.64 -30.40
C ASP A 133 -20.85 22.52 -31.14
N ASP A 134 -20.47 21.46 -30.42
CA ASP A 134 -19.48 20.50 -30.88
C ASP A 134 -20.11 19.12 -31.18
N HIS A 135 -19.80 18.56 -32.36
CA HIS A 135 -20.03 17.13 -32.66
C HIS A 135 -19.00 16.23 -31.95
N ILE A 136 -18.67 16.59 -30.71
CA ILE A 136 -17.73 15.85 -29.89
C ILE A 136 -18.45 14.66 -29.26
N LYS A 137 -17.83 13.50 -29.40
CA LYS A 137 -18.21 12.29 -28.69
C LYS A 137 -17.03 11.89 -27.83
N PHE A 138 -17.28 11.76 -26.54
CA PHE A 138 -16.33 11.23 -25.59
C PHE A 138 -17.05 10.21 -24.72
N GLU A 139 -16.46 9.04 -24.54
CA GLU A 139 -17.02 8.03 -23.66
C GLU A 139 -15.91 7.33 -22.87
N SER A 140 -15.95 7.52 -21.57
CA SER A 140 -15.20 6.75 -20.58
C SER A 140 -16.14 5.91 -19.73
N GLU A 141 -15.56 5.16 -18.79
CA GLU A 141 -16.35 4.41 -17.80
C GLU A 141 -17.17 5.32 -16.89
N PHE A 142 -16.79 6.61 -16.76
CA PHE A 142 -17.36 7.56 -15.80
C PHE A 142 -18.04 8.77 -16.43
N ILE A 143 -17.60 9.20 -17.61
CA ILE A 143 -18.10 10.43 -18.26
C ILE A 143 -18.53 10.07 -19.69
N LYS A 144 -19.67 10.63 -20.10
CA LYS A 144 -20.16 10.54 -21.46
C LYS A 144 -20.52 11.94 -21.96
N ILE A 145 -19.97 12.33 -23.09
CA ILE A 145 -20.28 13.59 -23.76
C ILE A 145 -21.08 13.28 -25.03
N ILE A 146 -22.22 13.95 -25.14
CA ILE A 146 -23.15 13.85 -26.26
C ILE A 146 -23.29 15.20 -26.95
N SER A 147 -23.51 15.18 -28.26
CA SER A 147 -23.81 16.36 -29.06
C SER A 147 -25.31 16.65 -29.11
N SER A 148 -25.71 17.84 -29.56
CA SER A 148 -27.10 18.25 -29.79
C SER A 148 -27.90 17.33 -30.72
N ASP A 149 -27.28 16.78 -31.77
CA ASP A 149 -27.91 15.85 -32.76
C ASP A 149 -28.24 14.45 -32.21
N PHE A 150 -28.49 14.32 -30.90
CA PHE A 150 -28.51 13.03 -30.23
C PHE A 150 -29.87 12.30 -30.33
N ASP A 151 -29.86 11.12 -30.96
CA ASP A 151 -30.97 10.16 -30.97
C ASP A 151 -31.06 9.38 -29.65
N ASN A 152 -32.17 9.54 -28.96
CA ASN A 152 -32.52 9.04 -27.62
C ASN A 152 -32.42 7.49 -27.48
N THR A 153 -31.21 6.96 -27.49
CA THR A 153 -30.91 5.53 -27.34
C THR A 153 -30.57 5.21 -25.88
N ASN A 154 -31.04 4.05 -25.41
CA ASN A 154 -30.88 3.55 -24.04
C ASN A 154 -29.42 3.54 -23.59
N TYR A 155 -28.98 4.61 -22.93
CA TYR A 155 -27.67 4.65 -22.29
C TYR A 155 -27.73 4.09 -20.88
N SER A 156 -26.75 3.23 -20.57
CA SER A 156 -26.46 2.88 -19.20
C SER A 156 -25.92 4.11 -18.49
N SER A 157 -26.74 4.70 -17.63
CA SER A 157 -26.33 5.75 -16.70
C SER A 157 -25.44 5.22 -15.58
N LEU A 158 -25.36 3.90 -15.39
CA LEU A 158 -24.55 3.27 -14.35
C LEU A 158 -23.08 3.10 -14.78
N ILE A 159 -22.19 3.33 -13.83
CA ILE A 159 -20.77 3.01 -13.93
C ILE A 159 -20.61 1.49 -13.79
N CYS A 160 -19.70 0.89 -14.55
CA CYS A 160 -19.41 -0.54 -14.45
C CYS A 160 -18.85 -0.88 -13.06
N ASN A 161 -19.30 -1.99 -12.46
CA ASN A 161 -18.87 -2.40 -11.11
C ASN A 161 -17.34 -2.47 -10.95
N ASN A 162 -16.62 -3.01 -11.94
CA ASN A 162 -15.15 -3.09 -11.90
C ASN A 162 -14.49 -1.71 -11.85
N ALA A 163 -15.01 -0.75 -12.63
CA ALA A 163 -14.53 0.62 -12.65
C ALA A 163 -14.75 1.30 -11.28
N PHE A 164 -15.95 1.13 -10.74
CA PHE A 164 -16.34 1.66 -9.44
C PHE A 164 -15.52 1.04 -8.29
N GLU A 165 -15.27 -0.27 -8.33
CA GLU A 165 -14.39 -0.97 -7.39
C GLU A 165 -12.95 -0.41 -7.44
N LYS A 166 -12.39 -0.16 -8.62
CA LYS A 166 -11.06 0.46 -8.73
C LYS A 166 -11.01 1.88 -8.16
N TYR A 167 -12.02 2.70 -8.46
CA TYR A 167 -12.14 4.06 -7.93
C TYR A 167 -12.24 4.04 -6.40
N THR A 168 -13.14 3.22 -5.85
CA THR A 168 -13.31 3.09 -4.39
C THR A 168 -12.07 2.53 -3.72
N THR A 169 -11.41 1.54 -4.32
CA THR A 169 -10.13 1.00 -3.87
C THR A 169 -9.09 2.10 -3.74
N LEU A 170 -8.84 2.87 -4.81
CA LEU A 170 -7.92 4.02 -4.74
C LEU A 170 -8.30 4.97 -3.59
N ASN A 171 -9.59 5.31 -3.46
CA ASN A 171 -10.03 6.26 -2.44
C ASN A 171 -9.82 5.75 -0.99
N THR A 172 -9.92 4.44 -0.76
CA THR A 172 -9.61 3.83 0.55
C THR A 172 -8.11 3.78 0.85
N LEU A 173 -7.29 3.72 -0.20
CA LEU A 173 -5.85 3.55 -0.09
C LEU A 173 -5.12 4.86 0.20
N PHE A 174 -5.65 6.00 -0.27
CA PHE A 174 -5.08 7.33 -0.07
C PHE A 174 -5.80 8.09 1.06
N LYS A 175 -5.59 7.65 2.31
CA LYS A 175 -6.26 8.24 3.50
C LYS A 175 -6.06 9.74 3.68
N ASP A 176 -4.91 10.27 3.25
CA ASP A 176 -4.58 11.70 3.38
C ASP A 176 -4.97 12.53 2.14
N ARG A 177 -5.45 11.88 1.07
CA ARG A 177 -5.84 12.49 -0.21
C ARG A 177 -7.03 11.75 -0.80
N THR A 178 -8.14 11.74 -0.08
CA THR A 178 -9.39 11.20 -0.61
C THR A 178 -9.86 12.08 -1.75
N LEU A 179 -10.09 11.47 -2.91
CA LEU A 179 -10.73 12.09 -4.06
C LEU A 179 -12.15 12.51 -3.66
N LYS A 180 -12.54 13.75 -4.00
CA LYS A 180 -13.89 14.25 -3.72
C LYS A 180 -14.95 13.49 -4.50
N ASN A 181 -14.66 13.19 -5.77
CA ASN A 181 -15.52 12.44 -6.68
C ASN A 181 -14.67 11.80 -7.78
N PHE A 182 -15.31 11.06 -8.69
CA PHE A 182 -14.62 10.40 -9.79
C PHE A 182 -14.03 11.38 -10.83
N LEU A 183 -14.38 12.67 -10.84
CA LEU A 183 -13.74 13.63 -11.76
C LEU A 183 -12.29 13.94 -11.39
N GLU A 184 -11.87 13.62 -10.16
CA GLU A 184 -10.48 13.68 -9.73
C GLU A 184 -9.72 12.37 -10.01
N TYR A 185 -10.40 11.36 -10.58
CA TYR A 185 -9.82 10.06 -10.93
C TYR A 185 -9.26 10.07 -12.36
N PRO A 186 -8.01 9.63 -12.60
CA PRO A 186 -7.39 9.73 -13.92
C PRO A 186 -8.11 8.99 -15.03
N LEU A 187 -8.60 7.77 -14.74
CA LEU A 187 -9.25 6.94 -15.75
C LEU A 187 -10.63 7.47 -16.16
N SER A 188 -11.19 8.43 -15.44
CA SER A 188 -12.45 9.08 -15.83
C SER A 188 -12.31 9.94 -17.09
N TRP A 189 -11.07 10.35 -17.41
CA TRP A 189 -10.75 11.25 -18.53
C TRP A 189 -10.12 10.54 -19.73
N ILE A 190 -9.96 9.22 -19.67
CA ILE A 190 -9.37 8.44 -20.76
C ILE A 190 -10.49 7.93 -21.66
N ASP A 191 -10.47 8.33 -22.94
CA ASP A 191 -11.43 7.88 -23.94
C ASP A 191 -11.05 6.51 -24.51
N MET A 192 -12.04 5.65 -24.67
CA MET A 192 -11.91 4.34 -25.33
C MET A 192 -11.72 4.45 -26.85
N SER A 193 -12.11 5.57 -27.47
CA SER A 193 -12.23 5.70 -28.92
C SER A 193 -11.25 6.69 -29.56
N ASN A 194 -11.28 8.00 -29.24
CA ASN A 194 -10.31 9.01 -29.66
C ASN A 194 -10.39 10.27 -28.76
N GLY A 195 -9.53 10.36 -27.74
CA GLY A 195 -9.59 11.45 -26.76
C GLY A 195 -9.16 12.80 -27.31
N LEU A 196 -9.93 13.84 -26.99
CA LEU A 196 -9.54 15.25 -27.19
C LEU A 196 -8.34 15.63 -26.31
N ASP A 197 -7.50 16.53 -26.82
CA ASP A 197 -6.32 17.02 -26.12
C ASP A 197 -6.67 17.56 -24.72
N ALA A 198 -7.77 18.30 -24.58
CA ALA A 198 -8.24 18.81 -23.29
C ALA A 198 -8.50 17.69 -22.25
N PHE A 199 -9.09 16.57 -22.67
CA PHE A 199 -9.32 15.42 -21.77
C PHE A 199 -8.02 14.67 -21.48
N ASN A 200 -7.12 14.58 -22.45
CA ASN A 200 -5.78 14.00 -22.24
C ASN A 200 -4.99 14.81 -21.21
N VAL A 201 -4.98 16.15 -21.31
CA VAL A 201 -4.38 17.05 -20.31
C VAL A 201 -5.01 16.80 -18.93
N ARG A 202 -6.33 16.67 -18.89
CA ARG A 202 -7.05 16.43 -17.64
C ARG A 202 -6.71 15.09 -16.98
N SER A 203 -6.51 14.04 -17.78
CA SER A 203 -6.03 12.73 -17.30
C SER A 203 -4.63 12.83 -16.68
N ILE A 204 -3.74 13.66 -17.25
CA ILE A 204 -2.41 13.93 -16.68
C ILE A 204 -2.52 14.70 -15.37
N GLN A 205 -3.31 15.78 -15.34
CA GLN A 205 -3.47 16.61 -14.13
C GLN A 205 -3.96 15.78 -12.93
N THR A 206 -4.97 14.94 -13.16
CA THR A 206 -5.53 14.04 -12.13
C THR A 206 -4.56 12.92 -11.76
N PHE A 207 -3.77 12.40 -12.71
CA PHE A 207 -2.72 11.44 -12.39
C PHE A 207 -1.62 12.07 -11.51
N LEU A 208 -1.15 13.26 -11.87
CA LEU A 208 -0.14 13.98 -11.13
C LEU A 208 -0.64 14.46 -9.76
N SER A 209 -1.93 14.76 -9.59
CA SER A 209 -2.48 15.11 -8.27
C SER A 209 -2.38 13.93 -7.28
N ILE A 210 -2.48 12.70 -7.77
CA ILE A 210 -2.27 11.48 -6.98
C ILE A 210 -0.77 11.24 -6.72
N VAL A 211 0.05 11.35 -7.76
CA VAL A 211 1.47 11.00 -7.69
C VAL A 211 2.30 12.05 -6.97
N CYS A 212 2.02 13.34 -7.11
CA CYS A 212 2.88 14.40 -6.58
C CYS A 212 2.97 14.41 -5.05
N ASN A 213 4.03 15.02 -4.51
CA ASN A 213 4.15 15.26 -3.07
C ASN A 213 3.41 16.54 -2.64
N LYS A 214 3.29 17.53 -3.52
CA LYS A 214 2.57 18.76 -3.27
C LYS A 214 2.09 19.39 -4.58
N ILE A 215 0.87 19.90 -4.59
CA ILE A 215 0.36 20.78 -5.65
C ILE A 215 0.76 22.20 -5.26
N LEU A 216 1.39 22.93 -6.18
CA LEU A 216 2.00 24.23 -5.88
C LEU A 216 1.02 25.39 -6.07
N ASP A 217 0.14 25.29 -7.06
CA ASP A 217 -0.77 26.37 -7.46
C ASP A 217 -2.23 26.00 -7.20
N THR A 218 -3.09 27.01 -7.02
CA THR A 218 -4.54 26.85 -6.83
C THR A 218 -5.23 26.25 -8.05
N ASP A 219 -4.67 26.46 -9.23
CA ASP A 219 -5.27 26.08 -10.51
C ASP A 219 -4.89 24.64 -10.92
N HIS A 220 -4.19 23.90 -10.04
CA HIS A 220 -3.75 22.53 -10.28
C HIS A 220 -2.90 22.35 -11.56
N SER A 221 -2.13 23.39 -11.93
CA SER A 221 -1.24 23.39 -13.09
C SER A 221 0.21 23.00 -12.74
N SER A 222 0.64 23.20 -11.50
CA SER A 222 2.02 22.95 -11.07
C SER A 222 2.14 21.90 -9.96
N PHE A 223 3.04 20.95 -10.15
CA PHE A 223 3.21 19.76 -9.31
C PHE A 223 4.65 19.60 -8.85
N LEU A 224 4.84 19.32 -7.56
CA LEU A 224 6.13 19.01 -6.97
C LEU A 224 6.26 17.50 -6.73
N ILE A 225 7.22 16.86 -7.38
CA ILE A 225 7.54 15.45 -7.21
C ILE A 225 8.92 15.33 -6.58
N ARG A 226 9.03 14.58 -5.49
CA ARG A 226 10.28 14.31 -4.78
C ARG A 226 10.61 12.83 -4.85
N GLY A 227 11.83 12.55 -5.31
CA GLY A 227 12.43 11.22 -5.40
C GLY A 227 13.94 11.33 -5.27
N TYR A 228 14.69 10.89 -6.28
CA TYR A 228 16.15 11.05 -6.32
C TYR A 228 16.56 12.53 -6.45
N LYS A 229 15.76 13.30 -7.17
CA LYS A 229 15.81 14.76 -7.18
C LYS A 229 14.40 15.32 -7.01
N THR A 230 14.33 16.64 -6.83
CA THR A 230 13.05 17.35 -6.82
C THR A 230 12.75 17.83 -8.23
N VAL A 231 11.54 17.54 -8.70
CA VAL A 231 11.03 17.97 -10.01
C VAL A 231 9.80 18.85 -9.78
N CYS A 232 9.84 20.05 -10.35
CA CYS A 232 8.71 20.95 -10.50
C CYS A 232 8.18 20.78 -11.93
N LEU A 233 6.98 20.20 -12.05
CA LEU A 233 6.34 19.98 -13.34
C LEU A 233 5.21 20.99 -13.51
N SER A 234 5.28 21.79 -14.58
CA SER A 234 4.26 22.77 -14.95
C SER A 234 3.47 22.27 -16.17
N ILE A 235 2.15 22.40 -16.09
CA ILE A 235 1.22 22.20 -17.19
C ILE A 235 0.74 23.57 -17.61
N GLU A 236 1.54 24.22 -18.44
CA GLU A 236 1.23 25.52 -19.04
C GLU A 236 1.02 25.36 -20.55
N ASN A 237 -0.04 25.98 -21.07
CA ASN A 237 -0.53 25.85 -22.44
C ASN A 237 -1.01 24.42 -22.78
N GLU A 238 -1.83 24.28 -23.82
CA GLU A 238 -2.36 22.99 -24.29
C GLU A 238 -1.49 22.44 -25.45
N PRO A 239 -0.33 21.82 -25.19
CA PRO A 239 0.34 21.07 -26.24
C PRO A 239 -0.46 19.79 -26.52
N ARG A 240 -0.44 19.38 -27.79
CA ARG A 240 -0.89 18.05 -28.19
C ARG A 240 -0.14 17.00 -27.38
N ILE A 241 -0.89 16.16 -26.66
CA ILE A 241 -0.35 15.03 -25.92
C ILE A 241 -0.49 13.79 -26.79
N SER A 242 0.56 12.97 -26.84
CA SER A 242 0.48 11.72 -27.56
C SER A 242 -0.49 10.75 -26.89
N ARG A 243 -1.24 10.00 -27.69
CA ARG A 243 -2.11 8.94 -27.16
C ARG A 243 -1.32 7.89 -26.37
N ASP A 244 -0.06 7.65 -26.76
CA ASP A 244 0.86 6.74 -26.07
C ASP A 244 1.06 7.15 -24.60
N THR A 245 1.23 8.45 -24.33
CA THR A 245 1.34 8.97 -22.95
C THR A 245 0.08 8.70 -22.14
N VAL A 246 -1.10 8.86 -22.73
CA VAL A 246 -2.38 8.56 -22.06
C VAL A 246 -2.48 7.07 -21.72
N PHE A 247 -2.08 6.18 -22.63
CA PHE A 247 -2.02 4.74 -22.35
C PHE A 247 -1.01 4.40 -21.26
N SER A 248 0.15 5.07 -21.22
CA SER A 248 1.11 4.91 -20.12
C SER A 248 0.52 5.35 -18.79
N ILE A 249 -0.25 6.44 -18.74
CA ILE A 249 -0.95 6.90 -17.54
C ILE A 249 -1.98 5.88 -17.09
N GLU A 250 -2.76 5.32 -18.02
CA GLU A 250 -3.73 4.27 -17.71
C GLU A 250 -3.04 3.09 -17.01
N LYS A 251 -1.94 2.59 -17.59
CA LYS A 251 -1.17 1.48 -17.03
C LYS A 251 -0.56 1.81 -15.68
N LEU A 252 0.06 2.98 -15.54
CA LEU A 252 0.66 3.42 -14.28
C LEU A 252 -0.39 3.65 -13.19
N THR A 253 -1.57 4.15 -13.55
CA THR A 253 -2.70 4.30 -12.63
C THR A 253 -3.17 2.92 -12.14
N ASN A 254 -3.39 1.97 -13.06
CA ASN A 254 -3.75 0.60 -12.70
C ASN A 254 -2.65 -0.09 -11.86
N PHE A 255 -1.37 0.19 -12.13
CA PHE A 255 -0.24 -0.32 -11.34
C PHE A 255 -0.33 0.13 -9.87
N ILE A 256 -0.65 1.40 -9.61
CA ILE A 256 -0.77 1.97 -8.25
C ILE A 256 -1.98 1.41 -7.50
N ILE A 257 -3.10 1.14 -8.18
CA ILE A 257 -4.39 0.77 -7.55
C ILE A 257 -4.40 -0.64 -6.94
N ASP A 258 -3.43 -1.51 -7.27
CA ASP A 258 -3.41 -2.85 -6.70
C ASP A 258 -3.02 -2.84 -5.20
N ASP A 259 -3.92 -3.40 -4.38
CA ASP A 259 -4.04 -3.38 -2.90
C ASP A 259 -2.75 -3.66 -2.12
N LYS A 260 -1.74 -4.23 -2.77
CA LYS A 260 -0.48 -4.60 -2.13
C LYS A 260 0.60 -3.56 -2.43
N ARG A 261 1.14 -2.98 -1.34
CA ARG A 261 2.39 -2.18 -1.33
C ARG A 261 2.33 -0.86 -2.10
N ILE A 262 1.20 -0.16 -2.01
CA ILE A 262 0.98 1.10 -2.74
C ILE A 262 2.03 2.17 -2.42
N GLN A 263 2.45 2.27 -1.16
CA GLN A 263 3.51 3.20 -0.76
C GLN A 263 4.83 2.88 -1.48
N ASP A 264 5.21 1.59 -1.60
CA ASP A 264 6.41 1.18 -2.33
C ASP A 264 6.25 1.48 -3.83
N LYS A 265 5.08 1.21 -4.41
CA LYS A 265 4.79 1.47 -5.82
C LYS A 265 4.83 2.96 -6.15
N LEU A 266 4.23 3.81 -5.33
CA LEU A 266 4.31 5.26 -5.45
C LEU A 266 5.74 5.77 -5.28
N LEU A 267 6.50 5.20 -4.34
CA LEU A 267 7.90 5.57 -4.15
C LEU A 267 8.74 5.22 -5.39
N ILE A 268 8.58 4.01 -5.94
CA ILE A 268 9.25 3.57 -7.16
C ILE A 268 8.85 4.45 -8.35
N LEU A 269 7.56 4.75 -8.50
CA LEU A 269 7.07 5.64 -9.55
C LEU A 269 7.68 7.04 -9.43
N ARG A 270 7.59 7.69 -8.27
CA ARG A 270 8.16 9.02 -8.02
C ARG A 270 9.66 9.04 -8.29
N ASN A 271 10.39 8.06 -7.75
CA ASN A 271 11.82 7.93 -7.97
C ASN A 271 12.15 7.79 -9.45
N THR A 272 11.43 6.94 -10.18
CA THR A 272 11.62 6.74 -11.62
C THR A 272 11.30 8.01 -12.40
N MET A 273 10.17 8.67 -12.13
CA MET A 273 9.83 9.96 -12.75
C MET A 273 10.93 10.99 -12.53
N THR A 274 11.45 11.11 -11.30
CA THR A 274 12.51 12.07 -10.99
C THR A 274 13.87 11.71 -11.59
N LEU A 275 14.08 10.49 -12.11
CA LEU A 275 15.30 10.16 -12.87
C LEU A 275 15.22 10.69 -14.30
N PHE A 276 14.06 10.56 -14.94
CA PHE A 276 13.88 10.84 -16.37
C PHE A 276 13.41 12.26 -16.70
N LEU A 277 12.85 12.98 -15.73
CA LEU A 277 12.40 14.37 -15.90
C LEU A 277 13.48 15.34 -15.41
N ASN A 278 13.59 16.52 -16.02
CA ASN A 278 14.46 17.59 -15.51
C ASN A 278 13.90 18.21 -14.23
N SER A 279 14.71 18.99 -13.51
CA SER A 279 14.30 19.62 -12.24
C SER A 279 13.14 20.59 -12.43
N ASP A 280 13.12 21.31 -13.54
CA ASP A 280 11.99 22.13 -13.99
C ASP A 280 11.57 21.58 -15.35
N GLU A 281 10.39 21.00 -15.42
CA GLU A 281 9.92 20.25 -16.59
C GLU A 281 8.51 20.70 -16.98
N ASN A 282 8.17 20.53 -18.24
CA ASN A 282 6.82 20.80 -18.74
C ASN A 282 6.15 19.53 -19.27
N ILE A 283 4.88 19.64 -19.60
CA ILE A 283 4.08 18.52 -20.11
C ILE A 283 4.65 17.91 -21.41
N SER A 284 5.33 18.68 -22.26
CA SER A 284 5.98 18.16 -23.46
C SER A 284 7.22 17.33 -23.14
N GLY A 285 7.97 17.69 -22.09
CA GLY A 285 9.05 16.87 -21.56
C GLY A 285 8.52 15.57 -20.96
N LEU A 286 7.42 15.64 -20.21
CA LEU A 286 6.72 14.46 -19.70
C LEU A 286 6.29 13.52 -20.84
N ASP A 287 5.62 14.03 -21.87
CA ASP A 287 5.12 13.26 -23.01
C ASP A 287 6.26 12.47 -23.71
N LYS A 288 7.44 13.10 -23.86
CA LYS A 288 8.62 12.43 -24.45
C LYS A 288 9.18 11.32 -23.56
N SER A 289 9.21 11.53 -22.25
CA SER A 289 9.83 10.59 -21.29
C SER A 289 8.85 9.53 -20.77
N MET A 290 7.54 9.67 -20.98
CA MET A 290 6.53 8.86 -20.30
C MET A 290 6.65 7.36 -20.59
N LYS A 291 6.93 7.00 -21.85
CA LYS A 291 7.11 5.61 -22.26
C LYS A 291 8.30 4.96 -21.56
N GLU A 292 9.40 5.70 -21.42
CA GLU A 292 10.60 5.22 -20.72
C GLU A 292 10.35 5.12 -19.21
N ILE A 293 9.60 6.07 -18.64
CA ILE A 293 9.15 6.01 -17.24
C ILE A 293 8.31 4.75 -17.00
N GLU A 294 7.30 4.47 -17.83
CA GLU A 294 6.45 3.28 -17.72
C GLU A 294 7.29 1.99 -17.67
N MET A 295 8.17 1.79 -18.66
CA MET A 295 9.01 0.60 -18.76
C MET A 295 9.93 0.43 -17.54
N ASN A 296 10.53 1.52 -17.06
CA ASN A 296 11.46 1.47 -15.94
C ASN A 296 10.73 1.29 -14.59
N VAL A 297 9.50 1.78 -14.44
CA VAL A 297 8.70 1.52 -13.23
C VAL A 297 8.42 0.02 -13.09
N GLU A 298 8.00 -0.64 -14.17
CA GLU A 298 7.74 -2.07 -14.16
C GLU A 298 9.01 -2.86 -13.87
N TYR A 299 10.13 -2.52 -14.54
CA TYR A 299 11.42 -3.14 -14.30
C TYR A 299 11.89 -2.98 -12.84
N ASN A 300 11.90 -1.75 -12.32
CA ASN A 300 12.34 -1.44 -10.96
C ASN A 300 11.47 -2.14 -9.91
N PHE A 301 10.16 -2.24 -10.14
CA PHE A 301 9.27 -2.99 -9.26
C PHE A 301 9.58 -4.48 -9.28
N ASN A 302 9.81 -5.07 -10.46
CA ASN A 302 10.18 -6.48 -10.57
C ASN A 302 11.51 -6.78 -9.86
N THR A 303 12.53 -5.93 -10.02
CA THR A 303 13.80 -6.03 -9.30
C THR A 303 13.60 -5.90 -7.78
N TYR A 304 12.80 -4.92 -7.33
CA TYR A 304 12.46 -4.78 -5.92
C TYR A 304 11.81 -6.05 -5.34
N ILE A 305 10.90 -6.68 -6.08
CA ILE A 305 10.28 -7.94 -5.68
C ILE A 305 11.34 -9.06 -5.60
N GLN A 306 12.22 -9.16 -6.59
CA GLN A 306 13.31 -10.15 -6.60
C GLN A 306 14.24 -9.98 -5.39
N ASP A 307 14.68 -8.75 -5.08
CA ASP A 307 15.53 -8.45 -3.94
C ASP A 307 14.87 -8.81 -2.61
N LYS A 308 13.56 -8.54 -2.48
CA LYS A 308 12.79 -8.93 -1.27
C LYS A 308 12.68 -10.43 -1.13
N ILE A 309 12.50 -11.16 -2.22
CA ILE A 309 12.48 -12.63 -2.23
C ILE A 309 13.87 -13.17 -1.85
N GLN A 310 14.94 -12.62 -2.41
CA GLN A 310 16.30 -13.02 -2.08
C GLN A 310 16.61 -12.76 -0.59
N LEU A 311 16.28 -11.58 -0.08
CA LEU A 311 16.45 -11.25 1.33
C LEU A 311 15.70 -12.23 2.24
N PHE A 312 14.48 -12.63 1.86
CA PHE A 312 13.71 -13.64 2.58
C PHE A 312 14.42 -15.00 2.59
N PHE A 313 14.95 -15.45 1.45
CA PHE A 313 15.73 -16.69 1.40
C PHE A 313 17.02 -16.62 2.21
N ASP A 314 17.74 -15.50 2.16
CA ASP A 314 18.96 -15.29 2.95
C ASP A 314 18.69 -15.32 4.46
N GLN A 315 17.60 -14.68 4.90
CA GLN A 315 17.15 -14.73 6.29
C GLN A 315 16.79 -16.16 6.71
N LYS A 316 16.06 -16.89 5.86
CA LYS A 316 15.71 -18.30 6.12
C LYS A 316 16.94 -19.20 6.19
N ASN A 317 17.91 -19.03 5.29
CA ASN A 317 19.14 -19.80 5.26
C ASN A 317 20.02 -19.51 6.49
N LYS A 318 20.15 -18.24 6.90
CA LYS A 318 20.85 -17.86 8.14
C LYS A 318 20.22 -18.49 9.36
N LEU A 319 18.89 -18.48 9.45
CA LEU A 319 18.16 -19.12 10.53
C LEU A 319 18.47 -20.63 10.58
N LEU A 320 18.41 -21.33 9.43
CA LEU A 320 18.71 -22.75 9.35
C LEU A 320 20.15 -23.07 9.75
N LEU A 321 21.13 -22.27 9.31
CA LEU A 321 22.53 -22.42 9.70
C LEU A 321 22.73 -22.29 11.22
N GLU A 322 22.01 -21.37 11.86
CA GLU A 322 22.07 -21.18 13.31
C GLU A 322 21.47 -22.39 14.07
N PHE A 323 20.41 -22.99 13.55
CA PHE A 323 19.85 -24.24 14.09
C PHE A 323 20.83 -25.41 13.94
N ILE A 324 21.49 -25.56 12.79
CA ILE A 324 22.54 -26.59 12.59
C ILE A 324 23.73 -26.35 13.51
N ALA A 325 24.20 -25.11 13.64
CA ALA A 325 25.30 -24.75 14.53
C ALA A 325 24.95 -25.08 15.99
N THR A 326 23.71 -24.80 16.39
CA THR A 326 23.20 -25.16 17.72
C THR A 326 23.14 -26.67 17.91
N ALA A 327 22.68 -27.44 16.92
CA ALA A 327 22.67 -28.90 16.96
C ALA A 327 24.09 -29.47 17.16
N ARG A 328 25.08 -28.98 16.39
CA ARG A 328 26.49 -29.36 16.55
C ARG A 328 27.03 -29.04 17.94
N LYS A 329 26.70 -27.86 18.48
CA LYS A 329 27.10 -27.49 19.85
C LYS A 329 26.47 -28.41 20.90
N LEU A 330 25.25 -28.90 20.70
CA LEU A 330 24.63 -29.91 21.56
C LEU A 330 25.32 -31.27 21.46
N GLU A 331 25.75 -31.68 20.26
CA GLU A 331 26.54 -32.90 20.05
C GLU A 331 27.91 -32.81 20.74
N GLU A 332 28.60 -31.67 20.64
CA GLU A 332 29.87 -31.43 21.36
C GLU A 332 29.70 -31.54 22.87
N GLN A 333 28.63 -30.94 23.41
CA GLN A 333 28.29 -31.04 24.84
C GLN A 333 27.96 -32.48 25.25
N THR A 334 27.29 -33.23 24.38
CA THR A 334 27.01 -34.67 24.61
C THR A 334 28.31 -35.48 24.62
N ASN A 335 29.21 -35.22 23.68
CA ASN A 335 30.53 -35.87 23.62
C ASN A 335 31.40 -35.53 24.83
N SER A 336 31.31 -34.30 25.35
CA SER A 336 31.97 -33.91 26.61
C SER A 336 31.47 -34.74 27.79
N ILE A 337 30.15 -34.91 27.94
CA ILE A 337 29.56 -35.78 28.97
C ILE A 337 30.01 -37.23 28.82
N ILE A 338 30.04 -37.76 27.58
CA ILE A 338 30.52 -39.12 27.31
C ILE A 338 32.00 -39.27 27.69
N SER A 339 32.82 -38.27 27.37
CA SER A 339 34.25 -38.25 27.72
C SER A 339 34.45 -38.25 29.24
N GLN A 340 33.72 -37.39 29.97
CA GLN A 340 33.72 -37.39 31.44
C GLN A 340 33.32 -38.74 32.00
N PHE A 341 32.27 -39.37 31.45
CA PHE A 341 31.85 -40.71 31.84
C PHE A 341 32.95 -41.76 31.62
N ARG A 342 33.64 -41.74 30.47
CA ARG A 342 34.78 -42.62 30.20
C ARG A 342 35.89 -42.43 31.23
N THR A 343 36.22 -41.18 31.56
CA THR A 343 37.23 -40.86 32.58
C THR A 343 36.83 -41.39 33.95
N VAL A 344 35.56 -41.25 34.35
CA VAL A 344 35.04 -41.80 35.60
C VAL A 344 35.17 -43.33 35.63
N VAL A 345 34.77 -44.02 34.56
CA VAL A 345 34.88 -45.49 34.47
C VAL A 345 36.34 -45.95 34.49
N LEU A 346 37.22 -45.27 33.75
CA LEU A 346 38.66 -45.58 33.72
C LEU A 346 39.31 -45.34 35.08
N SER A 347 38.93 -44.26 35.77
CA SER A 347 39.41 -43.97 37.12
C SER A 347 39.05 -45.09 38.11
N LEU A 348 37.87 -45.68 37.94
CA LEU A 348 37.35 -46.78 38.78
C LEU A 348 38.06 -48.10 38.49
N LEU A 349 38.33 -48.41 37.22
CA LEU A 349 39.18 -49.56 36.82
C LEU A 349 40.59 -49.44 37.41
N GLY A 350 41.18 -48.24 37.36
CA GLY A 350 42.47 -47.95 37.98
C GLY A 350 42.46 -48.23 39.48
N THR A 351 41.39 -47.84 40.18
CA THR A 351 41.22 -48.12 41.62
C THR A 351 41.15 -49.62 41.92
N ILE A 352 40.36 -50.36 41.15
CA ILE A 352 40.21 -51.82 41.33
C ILE A 352 41.57 -52.50 41.10
N PHE A 353 42.30 -52.10 40.05
CA PHE A 353 43.63 -52.64 39.76
C PHE A 353 44.65 -52.34 40.86
N LEU A 354 44.71 -51.09 41.36
CA LEU A 354 45.55 -50.71 42.50
C LEU A 354 45.16 -51.47 43.78
N SER A 355 43.86 -51.70 44.00
CA SER A 355 43.37 -52.46 45.15
C SER A 355 43.74 -53.94 45.08
N LEU A 356 43.73 -54.55 43.89
CA LEU A 356 44.14 -55.94 43.67
C LEU A 356 45.66 -56.11 43.79
N MET A 357 46.44 -55.11 43.39
CA MET A 357 47.90 -55.06 43.56
C MET A 357 48.33 -54.98 45.03
N ASN A 358 47.48 -54.46 45.92
CA ASN A 358 47.85 -54.14 47.31
C ASN A 358 47.80 -55.33 48.29
N ASN A 359 48.07 -56.55 47.82
CA ASN A 359 48.20 -57.74 48.67
C ASN A 359 49.54 -57.80 49.43
N ILE A 360 50.24 -56.66 49.58
CA ILE A 360 51.57 -56.58 50.20
C ILE A 360 51.52 -55.56 51.36
N THR A 361 51.48 -56.14 52.57
CA THR A 361 51.93 -55.64 53.90
C THR A 361 51.07 -54.68 54.76
N SER A 362 50.68 -55.26 55.92
CA SER A 362 50.42 -54.74 57.28
C SER A 362 49.98 -53.29 57.56
N ALA A 363 48.87 -53.17 58.32
CA ALA A 363 48.40 -52.11 59.24
C ALA A 363 48.43 -50.61 58.84
N LYS A 364 49.46 -50.11 58.14
CA LYS A 364 49.50 -48.75 57.57
C LYS A 364 48.63 -48.58 56.32
N THR A 365 48.13 -49.68 55.77
CA THR A 365 47.29 -49.75 54.57
C THR A 365 45.88 -49.16 54.75
N SER A 366 45.28 -49.23 55.94
CA SER A 366 43.88 -48.74 56.12
C SER A 366 43.75 -47.21 56.00
N ALA A 367 44.71 -46.46 56.55
CA ALA A 367 44.71 -44.99 56.46
C ALA A 367 44.90 -44.50 55.02
N ILE A 368 45.80 -45.16 54.26
CA ILE A 368 46.06 -44.85 52.85
C ILE A 368 44.82 -45.17 52.01
N VAL A 369 44.17 -46.32 52.23
CA VAL A 369 42.91 -46.69 51.56
C VAL A 369 41.80 -45.67 51.84
N ASN A 370 41.68 -45.18 53.08
CA ASN A 370 40.70 -44.14 53.41
C ASN A 370 40.98 -42.81 52.68
N ILE A 371 42.24 -42.39 52.55
CA ILE A 371 42.62 -41.20 51.79
C ILE A 371 42.27 -41.37 50.31
N VAL A 372 42.53 -42.55 49.74
CA VAL A 372 42.17 -42.88 48.36
C VAL A 372 40.65 -42.84 48.19
N LEU A 373 39.87 -43.53 49.03
CA LEU A 373 38.40 -43.49 48.98
C LEU A 373 37.85 -42.06 49.09
N LEU A 374 38.43 -41.23 49.98
CA LEU A 374 38.04 -39.83 50.13
C LEU A 374 38.37 -39.00 48.88
N SER A 375 39.53 -39.20 48.26
CA SER A 375 39.89 -38.52 47.01
C SER A 375 38.95 -38.85 45.85
N TYR A 376 38.52 -40.11 45.74
CA TYR A 376 37.53 -40.53 44.75
C TYR A 376 36.15 -39.95 45.06
N LEU A 377 35.76 -39.89 46.33
CA LEU A 377 34.50 -39.27 46.73
C LEU A 377 34.47 -37.79 46.36
N ILE A 378 35.55 -37.05 46.64
CA ILE A 378 35.69 -35.64 46.22
C ILE A 378 35.63 -35.54 44.68
N PHE A 379 36.36 -36.40 43.97
CA PHE A 379 36.35 -36.43 42.51
C PHE A 379 34.94 -36.65 41.93
N TYR A 380 34.17 -37.61 42.46
CA TYR A 380 32.79 -37.86 42.00
C TYR A 380 31.84 -36.71 42.35
N VAL A 381 32.00 -36.09 43.52
CA VAL A 381 31.20 -34.90 43.91
C VAL A 381 31.49 -33.73 42.96
N VAL A 382 32.75 -33.46 42.63
CA VAL A 382 33.11 -32.39 41.67
C VAL A 382 32.52 -32.68 40.29
N ASN A 383 32.66 -33.90 39.76
CA ASN A 383 32.07 -34.28 38.48
C ASN A 383 30.54 -34.20 38.50
N PHE A 384 29.91 -34.53 39.62
CA PHE A 384 28.46 -34.42 39.78
C PHE A 384 27.99 -32.96 39.65
N PHE A 385 28.67 -32.01 40.29
CA PHE A 385 28.36 -30.59 40.14
C PHE A 385 28.60 -30.08 38.70
N LEU A 386 29.67 -30.51 38.05
CA LEU A 386 29.94 -30.13 36.64
C LEU A 386 28.81 -30.59 35.71
N VAL A 387 28.35 -31.84 35.84
CA VAL A 387 27.27 -32.39 35.03
C VAL A 387 25.93 -31.70 35.30
N LEU A 388 25.70 -31.19 36.52
CA LEU A 388 24.52 -30.36 36.82
C LEU A 388 24.57 -29.01 36.10
N ASN A 389 25.72 -28.33 36.11
CA ASN A 389 25.90 -27.01 35.49
C ASN A 389 25.73 -27.05 33.96
N HIS A 390 26.08 -28.16 33.30
CA HIS A 390 25.85 -28.35 31.85
C HIS A 390 24.38 -28.13 31.44
N LYS A 391 23.40 -28.33 32.34
CA LYS A 391 21.99 -28.05 32.05
C LYS A 391 21.73 -26.56 31.81
N GLU A 392 22.39 -25.69 32.58
CA GLU A 392 22.24 -24.25 32.45
C GLU A 392 22.85 -23.75 31.14
N GLU A 393 24.00 -24.31 30.74
CA GLU A 393 24.64 -24.00 29.46
C GLU A 393 23.73 -24.35 28.26
N VAL A 394 23.13 -25.54 28.26
CA VAL A 394 22.19 -25.94 27.20
C VAL A 394 20.94 -25.05 27.17
N ASN A 395 20.40 -24.67 28.33
CA ASN A 395 19.28 -23.74 28.40
C ASN A 395 19.64 -22.33 27.91
N ALA A 396 20.87 -21.86 28.18
CA ALA A 396 21.36 -20.57 27.69
C ALA A 396 21.49 -20.56 26.15
N ILE A 397 21.97 -21.66 25.57
CA ILE A 397 22.05 -21.83 24.10
C ILE A 397 20.64 -21.80 23.48
N LEU A 398 19.69 -22.58 24.02
CA LEU A 398 18.32 -22.62 23.50
C LEU A 398 17.58 -21.29 23.65
N SER A 399 17.78 -20.58 24.76
CA SER A 399 17.16 -19.27 24.96
C SER A 399 17.73 -18.20 24.02
N SER A 400 19.03 -18.25 23.74
CA SER A 400 19.68 -17.38 22.75
C SER A 400 19.14 -17.64 21.34
N LEU A 401 19.02 -18.91 20.94
CA LEU A 401 18.42 -19.29 19.65
C LEU A 401 16.95 -18.87 19.55
N ARG A 402 16.18 -19.01 20.64
CA ARG A 402 14.78 -18.57 20.68
C ARG A 402 14.65 -17.07 20.50
N LYS A 403 15.55 -16.28 21.11
CA LYS A 403 15.59 -14.83 20.96
C LYS A 403 15.95 -14.44 19.51
N TYR A 404 16.99 -15.06 18.95
CA TYR A 404 17.41 -14.87 17.56
C TYR A 404 16.28 -15.19 16.56
N THR A 405 15.58 -16.30 16.76
CA THR A 405 14.43 -16.69 15.94
C THR A 405 13.31 -15.64 15.98
N LYS A 406 13.01 -15.11 17.18
CA LYS A 406 11.98 -14.08 17.37
C LYS A 406 12.32 -12.76 16.68
N GLU A 407 13.60 -12.39 16.64
CA GLU A 407 14.07 -11.16 15.99
C GLU A 407 14.03 -11.25 14.46
N ILE A 408 14.13 -12.46 13.90
CA ILE A 408 14.12 -12.70 12.44
C ILE A 408 12.71 -12.98 11.90
N SER A 409 11.82 -13.56 12.72
CA SER A 409 10.44 -13.86 12.30
C SER A 409 9.63 -12.56 12.15
N ILE A 410 9.55 -12.05 10.93
CA ILE A 410 8.62 -11.00 10.52
C ILE A 410 7.23 -11.64 10.49
N ASP A 411 6.42 -11.35 11.50
CA ASP A 411 5.11 -11.95 11.81
C ASP A 411 5.15 -13.44 12.14
N GLY A 412 4.84 -13.76 13.41
CA GLY A 412 4.97 -15.07 14.05
C GLY A 412 4.08 -16.21 13.52
N LYS A 413 3.84 -16.29 12.21
CA LYS A 413 3.09 -17.36 11.53
C LYS A 413 3.93 -18.28 10.67
N ASN A 414 5.10 -17.85 10.18
CA ASN A 414 5.93 -18.70 9.31
C ASN A 414 7.26 -19.04 9.99
N ASN A 415 7.42 -20.32 10.31
CA ASN A 415 8.56 -20.94 11.01
C ASN A 415 8.60 -20.62 12.51
N SER A 416 7.64 -21.17 13.26
CA SER A 416 7.70 -21.05 14.71
C SER A 416 8.96 -21.75 15.25
N PHE A 417 9.59 -21.18 16.27
CA PHE A 417 10.77 -21.78 16.92
C PHE A 417 10.54 -23.25 17.29
N GLU A 418 9.32 -23.63 17.69
CA GLU A 418 9.00 -25.01 18.07
C GLU A 418 8.98 -25.98 16.87
N GLU A 419 8.57 -25.56 15.68
CA GLU A 419 8.64 -26.40 14.47
C GLU A 419 10.09 -26.67 14.08
N LEU A 420 10.92 -25.63 14.00
CA LEU A 420 12.34 -25.78 13.66
C LEU A 420 13.11 -26.55 14.75
N LYS A 421 12.75 -26.37 16.02
CA LYS A 421 13.32 -27.15 17.12
C LYS A 421 12.97 -28.63 16.98
N LYS A 422 11.74 -28.97 16.60
CA LYS A 422 11.31 -30.35 16.39
C LYS A 422 12.14 -31.02 15.29
N ASP A 423 12.36 -30.33 14.17
CA ASP A 423 13.02 -30.91 13.01
C ASP A 423 14.54 -31.02 13.19
N TYR A 424 15.17 -30.08 13.89
CA TYR A 424 16.64 -29.99 13.95
C TYR A 424 17.26 -30.24 15.34
N LEU A 425 16.52 -30.06 16.43
CA LEU A 425 17.07 -30.05 17.80
C LEU A 425 16.53 -31.13 18.72
N ASP A 426 15.32 -31.67 18.49
CA ASP A 426 14.71 -32.65 19.39
C ASP A 426 15.56 -33.92 19.54
N TYR A 427 16.11 -34.44 18.44
CA TYR A 427 16.99 -35.62 18.50
C TYR A 427 18.28 -35.34 19.30
N PRO A 428 19.11 -34.32 18.96
CA PRO A 428 20.27 -33.95 19.76
C PRO A 428 19.96 -33.66 21.25
N LEU A 429 18.86 -32.96 21.53
CA LEU A 429 18.41 -32.67 22.90
C LEU A 429 18.02 -33.94 23.65
N SER A 430 17.36 -34.89 23.00
CA SER A 430 16.96 -36.15 23.60
C SER A 430 18.18 -37.00 23.98
N LEU A 431 19.19 -37.07 23.09
CA LEU A 431 20.45 -37.75 23.35
C LEU A 431 21.19 -37.13 24.53
N TYR A 432 21.41 -35.81 24.51
CA TYR A 432 22.03 -35.07 25.60
C TYR A 432 21.34 -35.34 26.94
N ASN A 433 20.01 -35.21 26.99
CA ASN A 433 19.23 -35.43 28.21
C ASN A 433 19.31 -36.88 28.70
N CYS A 434 19.35 -37.86 27.79
CA CYS A 434 19.51 -39.27 28.13
C CYS A 434 20.87 -39.51 28.80
N TYR A 435 21.97 -39.15 28.13
CA TYR A 435 23.33 -39.32 28.65
C TYR A 435 23.51 -38.60 29.99
N ARG A 436 23.06 -37.34 30.10
CA ARG A 436 23.14 -36.60 31.37
C ARG A 436 22.46 -37.32 32.52
N LYS A 437 21.23 -37.82 32.32
CA LYS A 437 20.48 -38.55 33.35
C LYS A 437 21.19 -39.83 33.78
N TRP A 438 21.75 -40.57 32.82
CA TRP A 438 22.52 -41.78 33.12
C TRP A 438 23.79 -41.48 33.91
N VAL A 439 24.56 -40.47 33.50
CA VAL A 439 25.78 -40.06 34.21
C VAL A 439 25.48 -39.57 35.62
N ILE A 440 24.43 -38.77 35.82
CA ILE A 440 23.99 -38.32 37.15
C ILE A 440 23.65 -39.52 38.05
N ARG A 441 22.83 -40.46 37.56
CA ARG A 441 22.45 -41.66 38.33
C ARG A 441 23.67 -42.51 38.67
N PHE A 442 24.59 -42.67 37.72
CA PHE A 442 25.81 -43.43 37.92
C PHE A 442 26.74 -42.77 38.94
N LEU A 443 26.98 -41.46 38.85
CA LEU A 443 27.77 -40.71 39.82
C LEU A 443 27.16 -40.76 41.21
N LEU A 444 25.84 -40.62 41.34
CA LEU A 444 25.14 -40.70 42.63
C LEU A 444 25.32 -42.10 43.25
N LEU A 445 25.17 -43.16 42.46
CA LEU A 445 25.43 -44.53 42.89
C LEU A 445 26.89 -44.70 43.35
N LEU A 446 27.86 -44.18 42.60
CA LEU A 446 29.27 -44.24 42.98
C LEU A 446 29.56 -43.48 44.27
N ILE A 447 29.00 -42.29 44.46
CA ILE A 447 29.13 -41.52 45.70
C ILE A 447 28.61 -42.33 46.89
N VAL A 448 27.42 -42.93 46.77
CA VAL A 448 26.83 -43.77 47.84
C VAL A 448 27.70 -44.99 48.12
N VAL A 449 28.16 -45.70 47.09
CA VAL A 449 29.01 -46.89 47.24
C VAL A 449 30.34 -46.54 47.92
N PHE A 450 31.03 -45.49 47.45
CA PHE A 450 32.32 -45.08 48.02
C PHE A 450 32.19 -44.49 49.43
N LEU A 451 31.12 -43.76 49.71
CA LEU A 451 30.82 -43.27 51.07
C LEU A 451 30.57 -44.44 52.01
N SER A 452 29.79 -45.42 51.56
CA SER A 452 29.48 -46.64 52.32
C SER A 452 30.75 -47.48 52.59
N LEU A 453 31.61 -47.64 51.58
CA LEU A 453 32.92 -48.27 51.72
C LEU A 453 33.84 -47.53 52.70
N PHE A 454 33.88 -46.20 52.62
CA PHE A 454 34.66 -45.37 53.53
C PHE A 454 34.20 -45.53 54.98
N ILE A 455 32.89 -45.52 55.22
CA ILE A 455 32.30 -45.74 56.56
C ILE A 455 32.58 -47.17 57.05
N SER A 456 32.37 -48.18 56.21
CA SER A 456 32.63 -49.60 56.52
C SER A 456 34.09 -49.87 56.86
N ASN A 457 35.04 -49.19 56.20
CA ASN A 457 36.46 -49.33 56.51
C ASN A 457 36.88 -48.62 57.82
N ARG A 458 36.09 -47.65 58.30
CA ARG A 458 36.37 -46.87 59.51
C ARG A 458 35.64 -47.38 60.76
N ILE A 459 34.47 -47.99 60.61
CA ILE A 459 33.62 -48.48 61.71
C ILE A 459 33.57 -50.01 61.68
N ILE A 460 34.16 -50.66 62.69
CA ILE A 460 34.32 -52.13 62.77
C ILE A 460 32.97 -52.87 62.76
N GLU A 461 31.92 -52.27 63.34
CA GLU A 461 30.57 -52.83 63.43
C GLU A 461 29.81 -52.85 62.09
N LEU A 462 30.29 -52.12 61.07
CA LEU A 462 29.71 -52.06 59.71
C LEU A 462 30.54 -52.86 58.69
N SER A 463 31.18 -53.95 59.11
CA SER A 463 32.03 -54.79 58.25
C SER A 463 31.29 -55.61 57.18
N PHE A 464 29.94 -55.63 57.20
CA PHE A 464 29.10 -56.38 56.27
C PHE A 464 29.39 -56.08 54.79
N LEU A 465 29.52 -54.80 54.42
CA LEU A 465 29.80 -54.38 53.03
C LEU A 465 31.19 -54.80 52.55
N LYS A 466 32.20 -54.69 53.42
CA LYS A 466 33.55 -55.18 53.15
C LYS A 466 33.56 -56.69 52.90
N ASN A 467 32.79 -57.46 53.67
CA ASN A 467 32.67 -58.91 53.51
C ASN A 467 31.85 -59.29 52.27
N PHE A 468 30.80 -58.52 51.94
CA PHE A 468 29.99 -58.74 50.73
C PHE A 468 30.79 -58.48 49.44
N ILE A 469 31.62 -57.44 49.41
CA ILE A 469 32.48 -57.14 48.26
C ILE A 469 33.59 -58.20 48.12
N LYS A 470 34.19 -58.64 49.24
CA LYS A 470 35.11 -59.77 49.25
C LYS A 470 34.47 -61.04 48.65
N PHE A 471 33.24 -61.35 49.06
CA PHE A 471 32.45 -62.45 48.51
C PHE A 471 32.22 -62.33 46.99
N ILE A 472 31.88 -61.15 46.48
CA ILE A 472 31.68 -60.93 45.02
C ILE A 472 33.00 -61.05 44.24
N ILE A 473 34.11 -60.56 44.79
CA ILE A 473 35.42 -60.56 44.14
C ILE A 473 36.15 -61.92 44.31
N GLY A 474 35.59 -62.83 45.11
CA GLY A 474 36.13 -64.19 45.32
C GLY A 474 37.26 -64.28 46.35
N TYR A 475 37.28 -63.37 47.34
CA TYR A 475 38.26 -63.31 48.44
C TYR A 475 37.66 -63.55 49.81
#